data_AF-A0A813GMI7-F1
#
_entry.id   AF-A0A813GMI7-F1
#
_cell.length_a   1.000
_cell.length_b   1.000
_cell.length_c   1.000
_cell.angle_alpha   90.00
_cell.angle_beta   90.00
_cell.angle_gamma   90.00
#
_symmetry.space_group_name_H-M   'P 1'
#
loop_
_entity.id
_entity.type
_entity.pdbx_description
1 polymer ?
#
loop_
_entity_poly.entity_id
_entity_poly.type
_entity_poly.pdbx_seq_one_letter_code
_entity_poly.pdbx_strand_id
1 'polypeptide(L)' 'GILVRDGQSTSSAQLEPRLSNGSIILELDHVGERLRYRLLEGAGPETGWVSLTLKGNL' A
#
# COMPACT_ATOMS: atom_id res chain seq x y z
N GLY A 1 4.57 -9.20 -3.45
CA GLY A 1 4.59 -7.82 -2.96
C GLY A 1 3.21 -7.20 -3.09
N ILE A 2 2.88 -6.30 -2.18
CA ILE A 2 1.63 -5.56 -2.09
C ILE A 2 1.60 -4.46 -3.15
N LEU A 3 0.46 -4.32 -3.85
CA LEU A 3 0.28 -3.26 -4.84
C LEU A 3 0.14 -1.90 -4.16
N VAL A 4 1.01 -0.96 -4.55
CA VAL A 4 1.02 0.40 -4.02
C VAL A 4 0.45 1.34 -5.07
N ARG A 5 -0.36 2.30 -4.63
CA ARG A 5 -0.93 3.37 -5.45
C ARG A 5 -0.43 4.73 -4.97
N ASP A 6 -0.26 5.69 -5.86
CA ASP A 6 0.14 7.06 -5.52
C ASP A 6 -0.97 7.86 -4.83
N GLY A 7 -2.23 7.47 -5.03
CA GLY A 7 -3.41 8.05 -4.42
C GLY A 7 -4.32 7.04 -3.71
N GLN A 8 -5.21 7.57 -2.87
CA GLN A 8 -6.17 6.78 -2.09
C GLN A 8 -7.09 5.92 -2.97
N SER A 9 -7.52 6.42 -4.13
CA SER A 9 -8.41 5.69 -5.03
C SER A 9 -7.76 4.42 -5.58
N THR A 10 -8.55 3.36 -5.76
CA THR A 10 -8.11 2.12 -6.44
C THR A 10 -7.85 2.32 -7.93
N SER A 11 -8.21 3.48 -8.49
CA SER A 11 -7.90 3.86 -9.88
C SER A 11 -6.65 4.74 -10.02
N SER A 12 -6.03 5.18 -8.92
CA SER A 12 -4.80 6.01 -8.96
C SER A 12 -3.62 5.26 -9.60
N ALA A 13 -2.54 5.94 -9.97
CA ALA A 13 -1.42 5.30 -10.65
C ALA A 13 -0.79 4.21 -9.76
N GLN A 14 -0.37 3.11 -10.38
CA GLN A 14 0.37 2.07 -9.69
C GLN A 14 1.83 2.50 -9.56
N LEU A 15 2.41 2.32 -8.37
CA LEU A 15 3.83 2.55 -8.13
C LEU A 15 4.58 1.23 -8.27
N GLU A 16 5.72 1.29 -8.94
CA GLU A 16 6.69 0.20 -9.04
C GLU A 16 8.00 0.60 -8.33
N PRO A 17 8.72 -0.33 -7.68
CA PRO A 17 8.35 -1.72 -7.49
C PRO A 17 7.18 -1.87 -6.50
N ARG A 18 6.60 -3.07 -6.41
CA ARG A 18 5.64 -3.40 -5.35
C ARG A 18 6.31 -3.41 -3.97
N LEU A 19 5.53 -3.14 -2.92
CA LEU A 19 6.00 -3.26 -1.54
C LEU A 19 6.24 -4.74 -1.19
N SER A 20 7.44 -5.08 -0.74
CA SER A 20 7.82 -6.46 -0.40
C SER A 20 7.02 -6.99 0.80
N ASN A 21 6.75 -8.30 0.79
CA ASN A 21 6.14 -8.97 1.95
C ASN A 21 7.12 -8.91 3.14
N GLY A 22 6.61 -8.79 4.36
CA GLY A 22 7.44 -8.65 5.56
C GLY A 22 8.02 -7.25 5.79
N SER A 23 7.69 -6.28 4.95
CA SER A 23 8.10 -4.88 5.17
C SER A 23 7.43 -4.30 6.42
N ILE A 24 8.18 -3.53 7.20
CA ILE A 24 7.69 -2.76 8.34
C ILE A 24 7.36 -1.35 7.85
N ILE A 25 6.15 -0.88 8.14
CA ILE A 25 5.64 0.41 7.71
C ILE A 25 5.11 1.20 8.90
N LEU A 26 5.11 2.52 8.78
CA LEU A 26 4.35 3.43 9.62
C LEU A 26 3.02 3.75 8.95
N GLU A 27 1.92 3.54 9.66
CA GLU A 27 0.59 4.01 9.26
C GLU A 27 0.53 5.55 9.35
N LEU A 28 0.18 6.19 8.24
CA LEU A 28 0.02 7.64 8.16
C LEU A 28 -1.44 8.07 8.11
N ASP A 29 -2.28 7.31 7.41
CA ASP A 29 -3.71 7.58 7.26
C ASP A 29 -4.45 6.27 6.92
N HIS A 30 -5.68 6.14 7.38
CA HIS A 30 -6.51 4.95 7.20
C HIS A 30 -7.95 5.37 6.92
N VAL A 31 -8.41 5.06 5.71
CA VAL A 31 -9.74 5.43 5.22
C VAL A 31 -10.43 4.23 4.62
N GLY A 32 -11.36 3.64 5.37
CA GLY A 32 -12.02 2.39 5.00
C GLY A 32 -10.98 1.32 4.73
N GLU A 33 -11.01 0.69 3.56
CA GLU A 33 -10.08 -0.40 3.20
C GLU A 33 -8.74 0.09 2.63
N ARG A 34 -8.38 1.35 2.86
CA ARG A 34 -7.20 2.00 2.27
C ARG A 34 -6.27 2.53 3.34
N LEU A 35 -5.03 2.08 3.30
CA LEU A 35 -3.97 2.49 4.23
C LEU A 35 -2.91 3.29 3.47
N ARG A 36 -2.65 4.52 3.90
CA ARG A 36 -1.47 5.30 3.52
C ARG A 36 -0.34 4.98 4.48
N TYR A 37 0.84 4.72 3.95
CA TYR A 37 1.99 4.35 4.77
C TYR A 37 3.26 5.13 4.42
N ARG A 38 4.25 5.02 5.30
CA ARG A 38 5.67 5.25 5.04
C ARG A 38 6.47 3.98 5.33
N LEU A 39 7.37 3.58 4.46
CA LEU A 39 8.26 2.43 4.66
C LEU A 39 9.28 2.73 5.76
N LEU A 40 9.46 1.81 6.70
CA LEU A 40 10.51 1.86 7.72
C LEU A 40 11.60 0.83 7.44
N GLU A 41 11.21 -0.39 7.04
CA GLU A 41 12.13 -1.48 6.72
C GLU A 41 11.54 -2.35 5.60
N GLY A 42 12.39 -2.81 4.68
CA GLY A 42 11.98 -3.65 3.55
C GLY A 42 12.35 -3.04 2.20
N ALA A 43 11.60 -3.39 1.15
CA ALA A 43 11.82 -2.87 -0.20
C ALA A 43 10.49 -2.51 -0.86
N GLY A 44 10.46 -1.43 -1.63
CA GLY A 44 9.23 -0.89 -2.21
C GLY A 44 9.27 0.64 -2.28
N PRO A 45 8.14 1.26 -2.62
CA PRO A 45 7.98 2.72 -2.57
C PRO A 45 8.08 3.20 -1.12
N GLU A 46 8.75 4.33 -0.89
CA GLU A 46 8.89 4.92 0.45
C GLU A 46 7.55 5.33 1.06
N THR A 47 6.56 5.66 0.24
CA THR A 47 5.19 5.96 0.65
C THR A 47 4.20 5.49 -0.39
N GLY A 48 2.94 5.35 0.01
CA GLY A 48 1.83 5.16 -0.91
C GLY A 48 0.61 4.57 -0.24
N TRP A 49 -0.37 4.17 -1.06
CA TRP A 49 -1.65 3.64 -0.62
C TRP A 49 -1.81 2.16 -0.99
N VAL A 50 -2.12 1.33 -0.01
CA VAL A 50 -2.40 -0.11 -0.18
C VAL A 50 -3.84 -0.42 0.19
N SER A 51 -4.36 -1.56 -0.32
CA SER A 51 -5.64 -2.10 0.16
C SER A 51 -5.38 -3.01 1.35
N LEU A 52 -6.22 -2.94 2.38
CA LEU A 52 -6.20 -3.87 3.50
C LEU A 52 -6.93 -5.18 3.20
N THR A 53 -7.84 -5.16 2.23
CA THR A 53 -8.59 -6.31 1.74
C THR A 53 -8.37 -6.56 0.25
N LEU A 54 -8.52 -7.81 -0.17
CA LEU A 54 -8.48 -8.22 -1.57
C LEU A 54 -9.90 -8.18 -2.17
N LYS A 55 -10.03 -7.70 -3.40
CA LYS A 55 -11.29 -7.85 -4.16
C LYS A 55 -11.36 -9.27 -4.73
N GLY A 56 -12.20 -10.11 -4.13
CA GLY A 56 -12.46 -11.49 -4.54
C GLY A 56 -12.84 -12.33 -3.33
N ASN A 57 -14.11 -12.75 -3.30
CA ASN A 57 -14.84 -13.51 -2.28
C ASN A 57 -14.02 -14.49 -1.40
N LEU A 58 -14.46 -14.62 -0.15
CA LEU A 58 -14.39 -15.89 0.60
C LEU A 58 -15.17 -16.99 -0.13
#